data_AF-A0A7K1UDY4-F1
#
_entry.id   AF-A0A7K1UDY4-F1
#
_cell.length_a   1.000
_cell.length_b   1.000
_cell.length_c   1.000
_cell.angle_alpha   90.00
_cell.angle_beta   90.00
_cell.angle_gamma   90.00
#
_symmetry.space_group_name_H-M   'P 1'
#
loop_
_entity.id
_entity.type
_entity.pdbx_description
1 polymer ?
#
loop_
_entity_poly.entity_id
_entity_poly.type
_entity_poly.pdbx_seq_one_letter_code
_entity_poly.pdbx_strand_id
1 'polypeptide(L)'
;MLKKLLILGVVSGVLAGLAGYIYQKVYVEILGEGFLNIVKPVNIFAASLIGTIVAAFGYFLLSKVLKGYTEIVFNLLFSIITFATLIGPISFQMPADELAPPELFPGLAIPMHFFPALAWYTLKPLFAKSV
;
A
#
# COMPACT_ATOMS: atom_id res chain seq x y z
N MET A 1 3.58 13.68 18.47
CA MET A 1 3.91 13.47 17.04
C MET A 1 3.64 12.04 16.61
N LEU A 2 4.33 11.03 17.18
CA LEU A 2 4.14 9.62 16.82
C LEU A 2 2.67 9.14 16.90
N LYS A 3 1.93 9.47 17.96
CA LYS A 3 0.49 9.13 18.07
C LYS A 3 -0.34 9.59 16.86
N LYS A 4 -0.11 10.83 16.38
CA LYS A 4 -0.81 11.38 15.21
C LYS A 4 -0.42 10.64 13.92
N LEU A 5 0.86 10.30 13.78
CA LEU A 5 1.39 9.52 12.65
C LEU A 5 0.85 8.09 12.64
N LEU A 6 0.71 7.44 13.81
CA LEU A 6 0.13 6.11 13.90
C LEU A 6 -1.37 6.12 13.55
N ILE A 7 -2.11 7.13 13.99
CA ILE A 7 -3.51 7.30 13.59
C ILE A 7 -3.60 7.51 12.08
N LEU A 8 -2.75 8.39 11.50
CA LEU A 8 -2.66 8.56 10.06
C LEU A 8 -2.35 7.23 9.36
N GLY A 9 -1.37 6.47 9.84
CA GLY A 9 -1.02 5.16 9.32
C GLY A 9 -2.21 4.22 9.31
N VAL A 10 -2.89 4.05 10.44
CA VAL A 10 -4.09 3.18 10.53
C VAL A 10 -5.19 3.65 9.57
N VAL A 11 -5.51 4.94 9.54
CA VAL A 11 -6.58 5.47 8.66
C VAL A 11 -6.20 5.29 7.18
N SER A 12 -4.96 5.62 6.79
CA SER A 12 -4.46 5.39 5.43
C SER A 12 -4.46 3.91 5.07
N GLY A 13 -4.06 3.02 5.99
CA GLY A 13 -4.03 1.58 5.76
C GLY A 13 -5.42 0.96 5.60
N VAL A 14 -6.40 1.38 6.42
CA VAL A 14 -7.79 0.93 6.27
C VAL A 14 -8.38 1.40 4.94
N LEU A 15 -8.17 2.67 4.57
CA LEU A 15 -8.69 3.21 3.31
C LEU A 15 -8.01 2.59 2.10
N ALA A 16 -6.69 2.36 2.15
CA ALA A 16 -5.95 1.65 1.11
C ALA A 16 -6.41 0.19 0.99
N GLY A 17 -6.63 -0.49 2.11
CA GLY A 17 -7.17 -1.86 2.11
C GLY A 17 -8.57 -1.93 1.52
N LEU A 18 -9.43 -0.96 1.85
CA LEU A 18 -10.77 -0.86 1.29
C LEU A 18 -10.73 -0.58 -0.23
N ALA A 19 -9.86 0.34 -0.68
CA ALA A 19 -9.64 0.60 -2.09
C ALA A 19 -9.14 -0.66 -2.83
N GLY A 20 -8.20 -1.40 -2.24
CA GLY A 20 -7.72 -2.69 -2.76
C GLY A 20 -8.83 -3.73 -2.86
N TYR A 21 -9.66 -3.86 -1.83
CA TYR A 21 -10.78 -4.79 -1.84
C TYR A 21 -11.83 -4.43 -2.90
N ILE A 22 -12.20 -3.15 -3.02
CA ILE A 22 -13.13 -2.68 -4.06
C ILE A 22 -12.52 -2.92 -5.45
N TYR A 23 -11.24 -2.62 -5.62
CA TYR A 23 -10.53 -2.85 -6.88
C TYR A 23 -10.56 -4.32 -7.27
N GLN A 24 -10.28 -5.24 -6.34
CA GLN A 24 -10.38 -6.68 -6.59
C GLN A 24 -11.79 -7.10 -7.02
N LYS A 25 -12.83 -6.56 -6.38
CA LYS A 25 -14.23 -6.89 -6.72
C LYS A 25 -14.57 -6.49 -8.15
N VAL A 26 -14.22 -5.27 -8.53
CA VAL A 26 -14.44 -4.77 -9.90
C VAL A 26 -13.60 -5.57 -10.90
N TYR A 27 -12.35 -5.91 -10.54
CA TYR A 27 -11.47 -6.71 -11.39
C TYR A 27 -12.07 -8.10 -11.69
N VAL A 28 -12.57 -8.79 -10.67
CA VAL A 28 -13.28 -10.08 -10.81
C VAL A 28 -14.53 -9.96 -11.67
N GLU A 29 -15.31 -8.90 -11.47
CA GLU A 29 -16.56 -8.69 -12.22
C GLU A 29 -16.31 -8.53 -13.72
N ILE A 30 -15.22 -7.86 -14.10
CA ILE A 30 -14.89 -7.58 -15.50
C ILE A 30 -14.17 -8.76 -16.17
N LEU A 31 -13.24 -9.40 -15.46
CA LEU A 31 -12.30 -10.36 -16.06
C LEU A 31 -12.61 -11.82 -15.70
N GLY A 32 -13.55 -12.06 -14.80
CA GLY A 32 -13.89 -13.40 -14.29
C GLY A 32 -12.85 -13.99 -13.33
N GLU A 33 -11.69 -13.34 -13.19
CA GLU A 33 -10.54 -13.81 -12.41
C GLU A 33 -10.16 -12.81 -11.32
N GLY A 34 -9.75 -13.30 -10.15
CA GLY A 34 -9.39 -12.42 -9.01
C GLY A 34 -8.34 -12.96 -8.07
N PHE A 35 -7.77 -14.13 -8.40
CA PHE A 35 -6.74 -14.79 -7.61
C PHE A 35 -7.11 -14.85 -6.12
N LEU A 36 -8.38 -15.14 -5.80
CA LEU A 36 -8.95 -15.01 -4.44
C LEU A 36 -8.22 -15.90 -3.41
N ASN A 37 -7.59 -16.97 -3.87
CA ASN A 37 -6.77 -17.86 -3.05
C ASN A 37 -5.39 -17.26 -2.71
N ILE A 38 -4.89 -16.35 -3.55
CA ILE A 38 -3.58 -15.69 -3.45
C ILE A 38 -3.74 -14.31 -2.80
N VAL A 39 -4.59 -13.46 -3.38
CA VAL A 39 -4.89 -12.10 -2.95
C VAL A 39 -6.14 -12.10 -2.07
N LYS A 40 -6.05 -12.76 -0.90
CA LYS A 40 -7.17 -12.80 0.05
C LYS A 40 -7.47 -11.39 0.55
N PRO A 41 -8.74 -11.01 0.79
CA PRO A 41 -9.08 -9.72 1.38
C PRO A 41 -8.30 -9.42 2.66
N VAL A 42 -8.14 -10.42 3.53
CA VAL A 42 -7.33 -10.30 4.76
C VAL A 42 -5.89 -9.87 4.46
N ASN A 43 -5.28 -10.42 3.40
CA ASN A 43 -3.92 -10.06 2.99
C ASN A 43 -3.85 -8.64 2.44
N ILE A 44 -4.85 -8.20 1.68
CA ILE A 44 -4.93 -6.82 1.16
C ILE A 44 -4.94 -5.81 2.32
N PHE A 45 -5.83 -6.02 3.30
CA PHE A 45 -5.94 -5.16 4.47
C PHE A 45 -4.70 -5.23 5.35
N ALA A 46 -4.17 -6.43 5.61
CA ALA A 46 -2.97 -6.61 6.43
C ALA A 46 -1.75 -5.93 5.81
N ALA A 47 -1.50 -6.13 4.52
CA ALA A 47 -0.39 -5.49 3.81
C ALA A 47 -0.51 -3.96 3.84
N SER A 48 -1.71 -3.43 3.59
CA SER A 48 -1.96 -1.97 3.63
C SER A 48 -1.76 -1.38 5.02
N LEU A 49 -2.26 -2.04 6.07
CA LEU A 49 -2.10 -1.61 7.47
C LEU A 49 -0.65 -1.68 7.92
N ILE A 50 0.02 -2.81 7.69
CA ILE A 50 1.42 -2.99 8.09
C ILE A 50 2.29 -1.97 7.36
N GLY A 51 2.12 -1.81 6.04
CA GLY A 51 2.88 -0.86 5.24
C GLY A 51 2.76 0.57 5.74
N THR A 52 1.54 1.02 6.03
CA THR A 52 1.29 2.40 6.52
C THR A 52 1.69 2.62 7.99
N ILE A 53 1.64 1.59 8.84
CA ILE A 53 2.18 1.65 10.21
C ILE A 53 3.71 1.75 10.18
N VAL A 54 4.38 0.92 9.35
CA VAL A 54 5.82 0.99 9.14
C VAL A 54 6.20 2.36 8.59
N ALA A 55 5.43 2.90 7.65
CA ALA A 55 5.59 4.25 7.11
C ALA A 55 5.48 5.31 8.22
N ALA A 56 4.54 5.19 9.16
CA ALA A 56 4.41 6.09 10.30
C ALA A 56 5.64 6.09 11.22
N PHE A 57 6.21 4.92 11.50
CA PHE A 57 7.45 4.81 12.26
C PHE A 57 8.64 5.38 11.47
N GLY A 58 8.76 5.06 10.18
CA GLY A 58 9.79 5.58 9.29
C GLY A 58 9.78 7.10 9.23
N TYR A 59 8.61 7.72 9.06
CA TYR A 59 8.45 9.17 9.09
C TYR A 59 8.89 9.74 10.45
N PHE A 60 8.45 9.13 11.54
CA PHE A 60 8.80 9.58 12.88
C PHE A 60 10.31 9.55 13.12
N LEU A 61 10.99 8.48 12.72
CA LEU A 61 12.44 8.38 12.87
C LEU A 61 13.18 9.39 12.00
N LEU A 62 12.81 9.53 10.73
CA LEU A 62 13.40 10.53 9.83
C LEU A 62 13.19 11.95 10.36
N SER A 63 12.03 12.24 10.98
CA SER A 63 11.76 13.55 11.59
C SER A 63 12.70 13.92 12.72
N LYS A 64 13.31 12.94 13.38
CA LYS A 64 14.31 13.18 14.43
C LYS A 64 15.68 13.54 13.88
N VAL A 65 16.00 13.09 12.67
CA VAL A 65 17.31 13.25 12.05
C VAL A 65 17.32 14.41 11.05
N LEU A 66 16.35 14.43 10.13
CA LEU A 66 16.34 15.33 8.97
C LEU A 66 15.61 16.66 9.20
N LYS A 67 14.78 16.75 10.25
CA LYS A 67 14.04 17.95 10.65
C LYS A 67 13.26 18.56 9.46
N GLY A 68 13.66 19.72 8.94
CA GLY A 68 12.96 20.42 7.86
C GLY A 68 12.94 19.68 6.51
N TYR A 69 13.85 18.72 6.28
CA TYR A 69 13.89 17.92 5.05
C TYR A 69 13.11 16.61 5.14
N THR A 70 12.45 16.34 6.27
CA THR A 70 11.78 15.06 6.52
C THR A 70 10.73 14.76 5.45
N GLU A 71 9.94 15.75 5.07
CA GLU A 71 8.83 15.53 4.14
C GLU A 71 9.29 15.07 2.77
N ILE A 72 10.20 15.83 2.16
CA ILE A 72 10.68 15.53 0.82
C ILE A 72 11.44 14.21 0.77
N VAL A 73 12.27 13.93 1.78
CA VAL A 73 13.05 12.69 1.85
C VAL A 73 12.14 11.49 2.12
N PHE A 74 11.18 11.61 3.04
CA PHE A 74 10.24 10.53 3.31
C PHE A 74 9.36 10.22 2.09
N ASN A 75 8.78 11.23 1.43
CA ASN A 75 7.93 11.02 0.28
C ASN A 75 8.71 10.39 -0.89
N LEU A 76 9.97 10.78 -1.08
CA LEU A 76 10.85 10.13 -2.06
C LEU A 76 11.09 8.66 -1.69
N LEU A 77 11.48 8.38 -0.45
CA LEU A 77 11.75 7.01 0.01
C LEU A 77 10.50 6.14 -0.06
N PHE A 78 9.34 6.65 0.37
CA PHE A 78 8.10 5.89 0.37
C PHE A 78 7.63 5.60 -1.05
N SER A 79 7.83 6.53 -1.99
CA SER A 79 7.59 6.28 -3.41
C SER A 79 8.54 5.21 -3.96
N ILE A 80 9.84 5.30 -3.69
CA ILE A 80 10.83 4.29 -4.12
C ILE A 80 10.48 2.91 -3.56
N ILE A 81 10.15 2.82 -2.27
CA ILE A 81 9.74 1.56 -1.63
C ILE A 81 8.46 1.03 -2.27
N THR A 82 7.49 1.89 -2.57
CA THR A 82 6.26 1.49 -3.28
C THR A 82 6.60 0.84 -4.61
N PHE A 83 7.48 1.46 -5.42
CA PHE A 83 7.95 0.88 -6.67
C PHE A 83 8.75 -0.42 -6.46
N ALA A 84 9.59 -0.49 -5.43
CA ALA A 84 10.34 -1.70 -5.10
C ALA A 84 9.41 -2.86 -4.75
N THR A 85 8.27 -2.60 -4.10
CA THR A 85 7.30 -3.65 -3.76
C THR A 85 6.63 -4.26 -4.99
N LEU A 86 6.67 -3.59 -6.16
CA LEU A 86 6.13 -4.12 -7.42
C LEU A 86 6.94 -5.31 -7.95
N ILE A 87 8.19 -5.47 -7.51
CA ILE A 87 8.99 -6.65 -7.83
C ILE A 87 8.27 -7.92 -7.37
N GLY A 88 7.56 -7.86 -6.23
CA GLY A 88 6.75 -8.97 -5.71
C GLY A 88 5.77 -9.51 -6.76
N PRO A 89 4.76 -8.74 -7.20
CA PRO A 89 3.80 -9.20 -8.18
C PRO A 89 4.38 -9.48 -9.56
N ILE A 90 5.44 -8.78 -9.99
CA ILE A 90 6.09 -9.02 -11.28
C ILE A 90 6.86 -10.36 -11.29
N SER A 91 7.48 -10.74 -10.17
CA SER A 91 8.28 -11.96 -10.06
C SER A 91 7.51 -13.15 -9.49
N PHE A 92 6.23 -12.98 -9.15
CA PHE A 92 5.42 -14.03 -8.55
C PHE A 92 5.16 -15.16 -9.55
N GLN A 93 5.56 -16.38 -9.17
CA GLN A 93 5.30 -17.58 -9.96
C GLN A 93 3.93 -18.15 -9.58
N MET A 94 3.07 -18.30 -10.58
CA MET A 94 1.73 -18.85 -10.36
C MET A 94 1.79 -20.32 -9.95
N PRO A 95 0.96 -20.75 -8.98
CA PRO A 95 0.73 -22.16 -8.70
C PRO A 95 0.29 -22.89 -9.97
N ALA A 96 0.77 -24.13 -10.15
CA ALA A 96 0.49 -24.91 -11.36
C ALA A 96 -0.99 -25.29 -11.51
N ASP A 97 -1.77 -25.21 -10.42
CA ASP A 97 -3.20 -25.45 -10.34
C ASP A 97 -4.06 -24.19 -10.59
N GLU A 98 -3.44 -23.01 -10.74
CA GLU A 98 -4.18 -21.78 -11.07
C GLU A 98 -4.57 -21.79 -12.56
N LEU A 99 -5.88 -21.72 -12.83
CA LEU A 99 -6.43 -21.76 -14.19
C LEU A 99 -6.44 -20.38 -14.86
N ALA A 100 -6.30 -19.31 -14.08
CA ALA A 100 -6.29 -17.94 -14.55
C ALA A 100 -5.00 -17.62 -15.33
N PRO A 101 -5.08 -16.86 -16.45
CA PRO A 101 -3.88 -16.40 -17.16
C PRO A 101 -2.94 -15.60 -16.23
N PRO A 102 -1.67 -16.00 -16.06
CA PRO A 102 -0.74 -15.39 -15.10
C PRO A 102 -0.53 -13.88 -15.30
N GLU A 103 -0.66 -13.40 -16.53
CA GLU A 103 -0.53 -11.98 -16.90
C GLU A 103 -1.60 -11.07 -16.28
N LEU A 104 -2.74 -11.62 -15.85
CA LEU A 104 -3.78 -10.86 -15.17
C LEU A 104 -3.38 -10.50 -13.73
N PHE A 105 -2.48 -11.28 -13.13
CA PHE A 105 -2.10 -11.06 -11.73
C PHE A 105 -1.35 -9.75 -11.49
N PRO A 106 -0.32 -9.37 -12.27
CA PRO A 106 0.27 -8.04 -12.18
C PRO A 106 -0.75 -6.92 -12.36
N GLY A 107 -1.72 -7.11 -13.28
CA GLY A 107 -2.82 -6.16 -13.48
C GLY A 107 -3.66 -5.93 -12.23
N LEU A 108 -3.93 -7.00 -11.46
CA LEU A 108 -4.63 -6.91 -10.18
C LEU A 108 -3.75 -6.34 -9.05
N ALA A 109 -2.53 -6.87 -8.90
CA ALA A 109 -1.73 -6.64 -7.72
C ALA A 109 -1.02 -5.28 -7.76
N ILE A 110 -0.42 -4.89 -8.89
CA ILE A 110 0.39 -3.66 -8.99
C ILE A 110 -0.37 -2.41 -8.51
N PRO A 111 -1.62 -2.14 -8.95
CA PRO A 111 -2.37 -0.98 -8.47
C PRO A 111 -2.55 -0.96 -6.95
N MET A 112 -2.76 -2.13 -6.33
CA MET A 112 -2.98 -2.22 -4.87
C MET A 112 -1.77 -1.76 -4.05
N HIS A 113 -0.55 -1.94 -4.58
CA HIS A 113 0.68 -1.50 -3.90
C HIS A 113 0.78 0.03 -3.80
N PHE A 114 0.13 0.78 -4.69
CA PHE A 114 0.15 2.25 -4.65
C PHE A 114 -0.84 2.85 -3.66
N PHE A 115 -1.92 2.14 -3.32
CA PHE A 115 -2.98 2.68 -2.46
C PHE A 115 -2.49 3.15 -1.08
N PRO A 116 -1.60 2.43 -0.37
CA PRO A 116 -1.01 2.90 0.89
C PRO A 116 -0.32 4.26 0.79
N ALA A 117 0.51 4.45 -0.24
CA ALA A 117 1.25 5.69 -0.44
C ALA A 117 0.32 6.84 -0.85
N LEU A 118 -0.61 6.59 -1.76
CA LEU A 118 -1.61 7.57 -2.17
C LEU A 118 -2.48 8.01 -0.98
N ALA A 119 -3.00 7.06 -0.21
CA ALA A 119 -3.78 7.36 0.99
C ALA A 119 -2.98 8.15 2.03
N TRP A 120 -1.69 7.85 2.21
CA TRP A 120 -0.81 8.62 3.09
C TRP A 120 -0.65 10.05 2.60
N TYR A 121 -0.23 10.26 1.35
CA TYR A 121 0.02 11.60 0.80
C TYR A 121 -1.23 12.48 0.83
N THR A 122 -2.40 11.90 0.53
CA THR A 122 -3.68 12.62 0.57
C THR A 122 -4.10 13.00 2.00
N LEU A 123 -3.92 12.10 2.97
CA LEU A 123 -4.45 12.30 4.32
C LEU A 123 -3.47 13.01 5.26
N LYS A 124 -2.17 12.96 4.99
CA LYS A 124 -1.15 13.57 5.86
C LYS A 124 -1.47 15.02 6.25
N PRO A 125 -1.91 15.92 5.35
CA PRO A 125 -2.24 17.30 5.71
C PRO A 125 -3.33 17.42 6.79
N LEU A 126 -4.19 16.41 6.95
CA LEU A 126 -5.24 16.42 7.99
C LEU A 126 -4.69 16.09 9.39
N PHE A 127 -3.58 15.35 9.47
CA PHE A 127 -3.01 14.85 10.73
C PHE A 127 -1.68 15.53 11.12
N ALA A 128 -0.94 16.06 10.14
CA ALA A 128 0.41 16.61 10.29
C ALA A 128 0.63 17.84 9.41
N LYS A 129 -0.27 18.82 9.50
CA LYS A 129 -0.29 20.09 8.74
C LYS A 129 0.92 21.02 8.96
N SER A 130 1.77 20.74 9.96
CA SER A 130 2.81 21.67 10.44
C SER A 130 4.06 20.99 11.02
N VAL A 131 4.44 19.81 10.51
CA VAL A 131 5.77 19.23 10.77
C VAL A 131 6.59 19.30 9.50
#